data_AF-A0A7S2XR55-F1
#
_entry.id   AF-A0A7S2XR55-F1
#
_cell.length_a   1.000
_cell.length_b   1.000
_cell.length_c   1.000
_cell.angle_alpha   90.00
_cell.angle_beta   90.00
_cell.angle_gamma   90.00
#
_symmetry.space_group_name_H-M   'P 1'
#
loop_
_entity.id
_entity.type
_entity.pdbx_description
1 polymer ?
#
loop_
_entity_poly.entity_id
_entity_poly.type
_entity_poly.pdbx_seq_one_letter_code
_entity_poly.pdbx_strand_id
1 'polypeptide(L)'
;AAAAAAASTSYKPSLQPIELSKEAAQKWGIQSLTRFPGEGQVASEGFKNNRFLDGQLVLMDHHHPHHHQTTTNEDCFSFVWVPTKHHVFFGRPSPQVVLNMLRDTLSKEDTLDNMRDHATHCWNVPFCSTKARALDTSRTRHNNNKD
;
A
#
# COMPACT_ATOMS: atom_id res chain seq x y z
N ALA A 1 12.79 -39.30 -4.68
CA ALA A 1 13.70 -38.24 -5.11
C ALA A 1 12.93 -37.29 -6.01
N ALA A 2 13.02 -35.99 -5.76
CA ALA A 2 12.13 -34.94 -6.24
C ALA A 2 12.20 -34.72 -7.77
N ALA A 3 11.05 -34.73 -8.44
CA ALA A 3 10.89 -34.18 -9.78
C ALA A 3 10.49 -32.70 -9.62
N ALA A 4 11.43 -31.80 -9.89
CA ALA A 4 11.19 -30.37 -9.97
C ALA A 4 10.24 -30.11 -11.16
N ALA A 5 8.98 -29.80 -10.86
CA ALA A 5 8.02 -29.32 -11.84
C ALA A 5 8.48 -27.94 -12.31
N ALA A 6 9.07 -27.90 -13.51
CA ALA A 6 9.40 -26.67 -14.20
C ALA A 6 8.12 -25.83 -14.35
N ALA A 7 8.09 -24.67 -13.69
CA ALA A 7 7.07 -23.66 -13.92
C ALA A 7 7.20 -23.21 -15.38
N SER A 8 6.37 -23.79 -16.25
CA SER A 8 6.22 -23.32 -17.62
C SER A 8 5.55 -21.95 -17.55
N THR A 9 6.34 -20.90 -17.64
CA THR A 9 5.82 -19.54 -17.87
C THR A 9 5.26 -19.51 -19.28
N SER A 10 4.04 -20.05 -19.46
CA SER A 10 3.33 -19.96 -20.74
C SER A 10 2.99 -18.49 -20.94
N TYR A 11 3.70 -17.84 -21.86
CA TYR A 11 3.42 -16.46 -22.27
C TYR A 11 2.00 -16.41 -22.84
N LYS A 12 1.02 -16.03 -22.03
CA LYS A 12 -0.36 -15.81 -22.50
C LYS A 12 -0.31 -14.65 -23.49
N PRO A 13 -0.79 -14.81 -24.73
CA PRO A 13 -0.72 -13.76 -25.74
C PRO A 13 -1.42 -12.50 -25.23
N SER A 14 -0.89 -11.34 -25.59
CA SER A 14 -1.49 -10.05 -25.27
C SER A 14 -2.94 -10.01 -25.80
N LEU A 15 -3.87 -9.62 -24.92
CA LEU A 15 -5.28 -9.51 -25.29
C LEU A 15 -5.49 -8.23 -26.09
N GLN A 16 -6.33 -8.30 -27.13
CA GLN A 16 -6.72 -7.13 -27.92
C GLN A 16 -7.47 -6.12 -27.03
N PRO A 17 -7.22 -4.80 -27.15
CA PRO A 17 -7.97 -3.78 -26.42
C PRO A 17 -9.49 -3.92 -26.56
N ILE A 18 -10.25 -3.45 -25.56
CA ILE A 18 -11.71 -3.42 -25.62
C ILE A 18 -12.12 -2.11 -26.26
N GLU A 19 -12.70 -2.17 -27.46
CA GLU A 19 -13.30 -1.01 -28.11
C GLU A 19 -14.59 -0.60 -27.40
N LEU A 20 -14.70 0.68 -27.05
CA LEU A 20 -15.87 1.23 -26.38
C LEU A 20 -16.93 1.67 -27.40
N SER A 21 -18.20 1.58 -27.02
CA SER A 21 -19.28 2.17 -27.80
C SER A 21 -19.13 3.70 -27.85
N LYS A 22 -19.69 4.37 -28.86
CA LYS A 22 -19.61 5.84 -28.98
C LYS A 22 -20.08 6.58 -27.71
N GLU A 23 -21.14 6.07 -27.09
CA GLU A 23 -21.69 6.62 -25.84
C GLU A 23 -20.74 6.42 -24.65
N ALA A 24 -20.12 5.24 -24.54
CA ALA A 24 -19.14 4.95 -23.49
C ALA A 24 -17.84 5.74 -23.72
N ALA A 25 -17.36 5.81 -24.95
CA ALA A 25 -16.16 6.56 -25.30
C ALA A 25 -16.32 8.05 -24.98
N GLN A 26 -17.52 8.62 -25.21
CA GLN A 26 -17.81 10.00 -24.85
C GLN A 26 -17.84 10.22 -23.34
N LYS A 27 -18.42 9.29 -22.57
CA LYS A 27 -18.50 9.39 -21.09
C LYS A 27 -17.13 9.25 -20.43
N TRP A 28 -16.29 8.38 -20.96
CA TRP A 28 -14.99 8.04 -20.36
C TRP A 28 -13.83 8.82 -20.98
N GLY A 29 -14.05 9.49 -22.11
CA GLY A 29 -13.02 10.27 -22.81
C GLY A 29 -11.97 9.42 -23.54
N ILE A 30 -12.16 8.11 -23.62
CA ILE A 30 -11.23 7.13 -24.21
C ILE A 30 -11.95 6.23 -25.20
N GLN A 31 -11.29 5.83 -26.29
CA GLN A 31 -11.93 5.02 -27.34
C GLN A 31 -11.81 3.52 -27.08
N SER A 32 -10.73 3.10 -26.41
CA SER A 32 -10.48 1.70 -26.10
C SER A 32 -9.84 1.54 -24.72
N LEU A 33 -10.05 0.37 -24.11
CA LEU A 33 -9.46 -0.01 -22.83
C LEU A 33 -8.37 -1.06 -23.03
N THR A 34 -7.20 -0.78 -22.50
CA THR A 34 -6.10 -1.75 -22.49
C THR A 34 -6.40 -2.86 -21.49
N ARG A 35 -6.20 -4.12 -21.90
CA ARG A 35 -6.37 -5.27 -21.02
C ARG A 35 -5.23 -6.28 -21.12
N PHE A 36 -5.00 -6.97 -20.02
CA PHE A 36 -3.93 -7.94 -19.85
C PHE A 36 -4.49 -9.27 -19.35
N PRO A 37 -4.01 -10.42 -19.86
CA PRO A 37 -4.39 -11.71 -19.31
C PRO A 37 -3.83 -11.84 -17.88
N GLY A 38 -4.60 -12.45 -16.98
CA GLY A 38 -4.18 -12.71 -15.62
C GLY A 38 -4.90 -13.93 -15.03
N GLU A 39 -4.59 -14.23 -13.78
CA GLU A 39 -5.22 -15.32 -13.03
C GLU A 39 -5.66 -14.79 -11.66
N GLY A 40 -6.93 -14.97 -11.34
CA GLY A 40 -7.50 -14.54 -10.06
C GLY A 40 -7.79 -15.74 -9.16
N GLN A 41 -7.42 -15.63 -7.89
CA GLN A 41 -7.67 -16.67 -6.91
C GLN A 41 -9.15 -16.68 -6.50
N VAL A 42 -9.75 -17.86 -6.42
CA VAL A 42 -11.09 -18.07 -5.86
C VAL A 42 -11.04 -19.21 -4.84
N ALA A 43 -11.86 -19.08 -3.80
CA ALA A 43 -12.06 -20.13 -2.81
C ALA A 43 -13.47 -20.04 -2.24
N SER A 44 -13.98 -21.16 -1.74
CA SER A 44 -15.22 -21.21 -0.96
C SER A 44 -14.97 -20.76 0.49
N GLU A 45 -16.06 -20.63 1.26
CA GLU A 45 -15.98 -20.32 2.68
C GLU A 45 -15.02 -21.24 3.44
N GLY A 46 -14.23 -20.66 4.34
CA GLY A 46 -13.14 -21.36 5.03
C GLY A 46 -11.97 -21.72 4.12
N PHE A 47 -11.79 -20.99 3.01
CA PHE A 47 -10.68 -21.16 2.05
C PHE A 47 -10.62 -22.55 1.39
N LYS A 48 -11.77 -23.23 1.30
CA LYS A 48 -11.87 -24.55 0.68
C LYS A 48 -11.88 -24.44 -0.85
N ASN A 49 -11.39 -25.47 -1.55
CA ASN A 49 -11.34 -25.52 -3.02
C ASN A 49 -10.64 -24.30 -3.65
N ASN A 50 -9.52 -23.87 -3.06
CA ASN A 50 -8.76 -22.77 -3.64
C ASN A 50 -8.26 -23.16 -5.03
N ARG A 51 -8.40 -22.24 -5.98
CA ARG A 51 -7.89 -22.41 -7.34
C ARG A 51 -7.71 -21.05 -7.99
N PHE A 52 -6.85 -21.00 -9.00
CA PHE A 52 -6.73 -19.87 -9.89
C PHE A 52 -7.69 -20.06 -11.06
N LEU A 53 -8.39 -18.99 -11.43
CA LEU A 53 -9.22 -18.93 -12.62
C LEU A 53 -8.69 -17.86 -13.55
N ASP A 54 -8.86 -18.09 -14.86
CA ASP A 54 -8.53 -17.09 -15.86
C ASP A 54 -9.29 -15.79 -15.62
N GLY A 55 -8.55 -14.69 -15.70
CA GLY A 55 -9.07 -13.36 -15.58
C GLY A 55 -8.41 -12.38 -16.53
N GLN A 56 -8.91 -11.16 -16.52
CA GLN A 56 -8.36 -10.06 -17.30
C GLN A 56 -8.23 -8.84 -16.38
N LEU A 57 -7.06 -8.24 -16.37
CA LEU A 57 -6.83 -6.93 -15.80
C LEU A 57 -7.16 -5.89 -16.87
N VAL A 58 -8.03 -4.94 -16.57
CA VAL A 58 -8.42 -3.85 -17.49
C VAL A 58 -7.99 -2.53 -16.86
N LEU A 59 -7.18 -1.75 -17.56
CA LEU A 59 -6.78 -0.42 -17.14
C LEU A 59 -7.72 0.63 -17.76
N MET A 60 -8.18 1.55 -16.92
CA MET A 60 -8.96 2.72 -17.29
C MET A 60 -8.10 3.94 -17.03
N ASP A 61 -7.43 4.41 -18.08
CA ASP A 61 -6.59 5.59 -18.02
C ASP A 61 -7.44 6.84 -18.26
N HIS A 62 -7.44 7.75 -17.29
CA HIS A 62 -8.17 9.03 -17.34
C HIS A 62 -7.23 10.20 -17.61
N HIS A 63 -6.30 10.08 -18.57
CA HIS A 63 -5.60 11.25 -19.10
C HIS A 63 -6.52 12.12 -19.96
N HIS A 64 -7.21 13.07 -19.32
CA HIS A 64 -8.00 14.08 -20.02
C HIS A 64 -7.08 15.23 -20.49
N PRO A 65 -6.88 15.44 -21.81
CA PRO A 65 -5.85 16.37 -22.29
C PRO A 65 -6.20 17.87 -22.17
N HIS A 66 -7.40 18.25 -21.69
CA HIS A 66 -7.86 19.65 -21.76
C HIS A 66 -8.59 20.24 -20.55
N HIS A 67 -8.60 19.60 -19.38
CA HIS A 67 -9.18 20.24 -18.19
C HIS A 67 -8.13 20.44 -17.09
N HIS A 68 -7.50 21.62 -17.14
CA HIS A 68 -6.91 22.20 -15.95
C HIS A 68 -8.07 22.39 -14.95
N GLN A 69 -7.93 21.82 -13.75
CA GLN A 69 -8.79 22.07 -12.58
C GLN A 69 -10.02 21.16 -12.38
N THR A 70 -9.81 19.85 -12.25
CA THR A 70 -10.59 19.02 -11.31
C THR A 70 -9.65 18.10 -10.52
N THR A 71 -9.75 18.17 -9.20
CA THR A 71 -8.76 17.68 -8.22
C THR A 71 -8.93 16.19 -7.86
N THR A 72 -9.50 15.38 -8.75
CA THR A 72 -9.74 13.95 -8.53
C THR A 72 -9.47 13.19 -9.82
N ASN A 73 -8.18 13.09 -10.16
CA ASN A 73 -7.68 12.20 -11.21
C ASN A 73 -7.54 10.80 -10.58
N GLU A 74 -8.64 10.05 -10.57
CA GLU A 74 -8.67 8.69 -10.01
C GLU A 74 -8.28 7.70 -11.10
N ASP A 75 -6.99 7.41 -11.22
CA ASP A 75 -6.53 6.25 -11.97
C ASP A 75 -7.27 5.03 -11.44
N CYS A 76 -8.01 4.33 -12.31
CA CYS A 76 -8.72 3.13 -11.91
C CYS A 76 -8.36 1.95 -12.80
N PHE A 77 -8.43 0.78 -12.22
CA PHE A 77 -8.28 -0.47 -12.95
C PHE A 77 -9.29 -1.47 -12.41
N SER A 78 -9.52 -2.53 -13.16
CA SER A 78 -10.48 -3.54 -12.76
C SER A 78 -9.97 -4.93 -13.11
N PHE A 79 -10.44 -5.92 -12.36
CA PHE A 79 -10.15 -7.32 -12.65
C PHE A 79 -11.44 -8.07 -12.85
N VAL A 80 -11.52 -8.82 -13.95
CA VAL A 80 -12.66 -9.67 -14.28
C VAL A 80 -12.24 -11.13 -14.28
N TRP A 81 -12.95 -11.96 -13.53
CA TRP A 81 -12.85 -13.41 -13.60
C TRP A 81 -13.71 -13.90 -14.76
N VAL A 82 -13.09 -14.39 -15.83
CA VAL A 82 -13.79 -14.71 -17.08
C VAL A 82 -14.87 -15.80 -16.89
N PRO A 83 -14.61 -16.93 -16.19
CA PRO A 83 -15.61 -17.98 -16.05
C PRO A 83 -16.82 -17.57 -15.20
N THR A 84 -16.62 -16.74 -14.19
CA THR A 84 -17.68 -16.33 -13.25
C THR A 84 -18.35 -15.02 -13.65
N LYS A 85 -17.79 -14.29 -14.63
CA LYS A 85 -18.18 -12.92 -14.99
C LYS A 85 -18.21 -11.97 -13.78
N HIS A 86 -17.44 -12.28 -12.75
CA HIS A 86 -17.30 -11.44 -11.58
C HIS A 86 -16.32 -10.32 -11.89
N HIS A 87 -16.71 -9.08 -11.63
CA HIS A 87 -15.94 -7.90 -11.97
C HIS A 87 -15.74 -7.05 -10.73
N VAL A 88 -14.48 -6.75 -10.42
CA VAL A 88 -14.09 -5.91 -9.28
C VAL A 88 -13.36 -4.68 -9.81
N PHE A 89 -13.79 -3.51 -9.37
CA PHE A 89 -13.19 -2.22 -9.69
C PHE A 89 -12.31 -1.75 -8.54
N PHE A 90 -11.13 -1.25 -8.88
CA PHE A 90 -10.15 -0.71 -7.97
C PHE A 90 -9.90 0.75 -8.33
N GLY A 91 -10.19 1.64 -7.38
CA GLY A 91 -9.72 3.01 -7.44
C GLY A 91 -8.33 3.10 -6.82
N ARG A 92 -7.43 3.87 -7.42
CA ARG A 92 -6.14 4.17 -6.80
C ARG A 92 -6.38 5.11 -5.62
N PRO A 93 -6.04 4.71 -4.38
CA PRO A 93 -6.13 5.62 -3.25
C PRO A 93 -5.21 6.82 -3.48
N SER A 94 -5.59 7.98 -2.95
CA SER A 94 -4.74 9.16 -3.06
C SER A 94 -3.37 8.91 -2.40
N PRO A 95 -2.28 9.50 -2.91
CA PRO A 95 -0.96 9.34 -2.30
C PRO A 95 -0.95 9.66 -0.81
N GLN A 96 -1.75 10.65 -0.38
CA GLN A 96 -1.89 11.02 1.02
C GLN A 96 -2.50 9.89 1.87
N VAL A 97 -3.52 9.21 1.34
CA VAL A 97 -4.13 8.06 2.01
C VAL A 97 -3.15 6.89 2.08
N VAL A 98 -2.41 6.62 1.01
CA VAL A 98 -1.35 5.59 1.02
C VAL A 98 -0.29 5.91 2.06
N LEU A 99 0.19 7.16 2.13
CA LEU A 99 1.18 7.58 3.13
C LEU A 99 0.67 7.45 4.56
N ASN A 100 -0.62 7.74 4.81
CA ASN A 100 -1.22 7.54 6.12
C ASN A 100 -1.32 6.03 6.46
N MET A 101 -1.76 5.19 5.52
CA MET A 101 -1.78 3.73 5.73
C MET A 101 -0.38 3.15 5.95
N LEU A 102 0.64 3.67 5.26
CA LEU A 102 2.04 3.28 5.47
C LEU A 102 2.54 3.72 6.85
N ARG A 103 2.18 4.91 7.31
CA ARG A 103 2.50 5.36 8.68
C ARG A 103 1.78 4.55 9.75
N ASP A 104 0.52 4.18 9.50
CA ASP A 104 -0.27 3.32 10.38
C ASP A 104 0.13 1.83 10.30
N THR A 105 0.98 1.45 9.34
CA THR A 105 1.61 0.11 9.27
C THR A 105 3.05 0.13 9.76
N LEU A 106 3.74 1.28 9.78
CA LEU A 106 4.94 1.57 10.60
C LEU A 106 4.55 1.74 12.09
N SER A 107 3.67 0.86 12.54
CA SER A 107 2.86 0.90 13.76
C SER A 107 3.39 -0.05 14.80
N LYS A 108 3.04 0.24 16.06
CA LYS A 108 3.04 -0.60 17.28
C LYS A 108 4.26 -1.49 17.53
N GLU A 109 4.65 -2.40 16.65
CA GLU A 109 5.93 -3.09 16.69
C GLU A 109 7.10 -2.10 16.82
N ASP A 110 7.17 -1.03 16.00
CA ASP A 110 8.24 -0.01 16.12
C ASP A 110 8.19 0.73 17.47
N THR A 111 6.99 0.88 18.04
CA THR A 111 6.81 1.49 19.36
C THR A 111 7.22 0.51 20.47
N LEU A 112 6.88 -0.77 20.34
CA LEU A 112 7.23 -1.84 21.26
C LEU A 112 8.72 -2.15 21.24
N ASP A 113 9.34 -2.11 20.07
CA ASP A 113 10.78 -2.28 19.89
C ASP A 113 11.53 -1.06 20.42
N ASN A 114 11.05 0.18 20.18
CA ASN A 114 11.59 1.36 20.88
C ASN A 114 11.46 1.25 22.41
N MET A 115 10.32 0.75 22.93
CA MET A 115 10.12 0.54 24.37
C MET A 115 11.02 -0.57 24.92
N ARG A 116 11.23 -1.66 24.17
CA ARG A 116 12.15 -2.75 24.52
C ARG A 116 13.60 -2.28 24.51
N ASP A 117 14.03 -1.56 23.48
CA ASP A 117 15.38 -1.03 23.37
C ASP A 117 15.68 -0.09 24.53
N HIS A 118 14.75 0.83 24.83
CA HIS A 118 14.87 1.71 25.99
C HIS A 118 14.95 0.93 27.31
N ALA A 119 14.07 -0.06 27.53
CA ALA A 119 14.08 -0.88 28.74
C ALA A 119 15.38 -1.70 28.88
N THR A 120 15.88 -2.25 27.78
CA THR A 120 17.14 -3.01 27.73
C THR A 120 18.34 -2.10 28.02
N HIS A 121 18.31 -0.86 27.53
CA HIS A 121 19.33 0.14 27.82
C HIS A 121 19.35 0.51 29.31
N CYS A 122 18.19 0.74 29.93
CA CYS A 122 18.06 1.00 31.37
C CYS A 122 18.50 -0.18 32.25
N TRP A 123 18.36 -1.42 31.76
CA TRP A 123 18.75 -2.62 32.49
C TRP A 123 20.26 -2.92 32.39
N ASN A 124 20.89 -2.56 31.27
CA ASN A 124 22.33 -2.75 31.04
C ASN A 124 23.20 -1.59 31.57
N VAL A 125 22.61 -0.54 32.16
CA VAL A 125 23.39 0.43 32.92
C VAL A 125 23.92 -0.32 34.14
N PRO A 126 25.25 -0.49 34.31
CA PRO A 126 25.79 -1.13 35.50
C PRO A 126 25.26 -0.40 36.72
N PHE A 127 24.82 -1.16 37.72
CA PHE A 127 24.29 -0.71 39.01
C PHE A 127 25.33 0.11 39.78
N CYS A 128 25.65 1.31 39.30
CA CYS A 128 26.50 2.28 39.96
C CYS A 128 26.35 3.66 39.30
N SER A 129 25.21 4.30 39.52
CA SER A 129 25.14 5.77 39.48
C SER A 129 24.34 6.36 40.64
N THR A 130 24.10 5.60 41.71
CA THR A 130 23.47 6.10 42.95
C THR A 130 24.35 7.11 43.72
N LYS A 131 25.42 7.66 43.13
CA LYS A 131 26.14 8.81 43.67
C LYS A 131 26.59 9.77 42.57
N ALA A 132 25.67 10.59 42.09
CA ALA A 132 26.00 11.94 41.62
C ALA A 132 24.87 12.97 41.88
N ARG A 133 23.96 12.70 42.82
CA ARG A 133 23.12 13.73 43.44
C ARG A 133 23.84 14.31 44.65
N ALA A 134 25.00 14.92 44.42
CA ALA A 134 25.73 15.70 45.43
C ALA A 134 26.93 16.41 44.78
N LEU A 135 26.67 17.44 43.95
CA LEU A 135 27.59 18.58 43.67
C LEU A 135 26.98 19.45 42.56
N ASP A 136 25.83 20.07 42.83
CA ASP A 136 25.56 21.38 42.24
C ASP A 136 24.72 22.23 43.21
N THR A 137 25.24 22.38 44.42
CA THR A 137 24.85 23.43 45.37
C THR A 137 25.77 24.64 45.26
N SER A 138 26.36 24.88 44.08
CA SER A 138 27.32 25.98 43.90
C SER A 138 27.17 26.66 42.55
N ARG A 139 25.93 27.06 42.20
CA ARG A 139 25.74 28.23 41.34
C ARG A 139 24.83 29.25 42.01
N THR A 140 25.44 29.83 43.04
CA THR A 140 25.13 31.11 43.67
C THR A 140 24.54 32.12 42.69
N ARG A 141 23.32 32.57 43.02
CA ARG A 141 22.81 33.94 42.92
C ARG A 141 23.72 34.93 42.17
N HIS A 142 23.24 35.45 41.05
CA HIS A 142 23.27 36.88 40.83
C HIS A 142 21.92 37.34 40.28
N ASN A 143 21.24 38.13 41.12
CA ASN A 143 20.15 39.01 40.73
C ASN A 143 20.63 39.93 39.61
N ASN A 144 19.72 40.34 38.74
CA ASN A 144 19.47 41.76 38.51
C ASN A 144 18.10 41.92 37.86
N ASN A 145 17.15 42.28 38.72
CA ASN A 145 15.97 43.04 38.36
C ASN A 145 16.41 44.51 38.31
N LYS A 146 16.12 45.23 37.22
CA LYS A 146 15.65 46.63 37.22
C LYS A 146 15.65 47.23 35.80
N ASP A 147 14.45 47.70 35.46
CA ASP A 147 14.09 48.93 34.75
C ASP A 147 14.64 49.18 33.34
#